data_AF-A0A969U2B1-F1
#
_entry.id   AF-A0A969U2B1-F1
#
_cell.length_a   1.000
_cell.length_b   1.000
_cell.length_c   1.000
_cell.angle_alpha   90.00
_cell.angle_beta   90.00
_cell.angle_gamma   90.00
#
_symmetry.space_group_name_H-M   'P 1'
#
loop_
_entity.id
_entity.type
_entity.pdbx_description
1 polymer ?
#
loop_
_entity_poly.entity_id
_entity_poly.type
_entity_poly.pdbx_seq_one_letter_code
_entity_poly.pdbx_strand_id
1 'polypeptide(L)' 'MDYSEHERTYGTFLALTKYGAITCAAIMAGMAFGFFVGGWFSGLIVAILVIVAGVLIL' A
#
# COMPACT_ATOMS: atom_id res chain seq x y z
N MET A 1 28.74 -17.07 10.31
CA MET A 1 28.37 -16.26 9.14
C MET A 1 27.70 -15.02 9.67
N ASP A 2 28.02 -13.83 9.16
CA ASP A 2 27.49 -12.59 9.72
C ASP A 2 26.05 -12.38 9.26
N TYR A 3 25.10 -12.80 10.09
CA TYR A 3 23.66 -12.77 9.79
C TYR A 3 23.05 -11.38 10.01
N SER A 4 23.77 -10.46 10.66
CA SER A 4 23.24 -9.14 11.04
C SER A 4 22.83 -8.31 9.83
N GLU A 5 23.66 -8.29 8.78
CA GLU A 5 23.37 -7.56 7.53
C GLU A 5 22.27 -8.25 6.70
N HIS A 6 22.13 -9.58 6.81
CA HIS A 6 21.06 -10.32 6.15
C HIS A 6 19.70 -10.02 6.78
N GLU A 7 19.61 -10.03 8.12
CA GLU A 7 18.39 -9.70 8.85
C GLU A 7 17.94 -8.25 8.60
N ARG A 8 18.89 -7.31 8.58
CA ARG A 8 18.60 -5.90 8.28
C ARG A 8 18.05 -5.70 6.87
N THR A 9 18.68 -6.33 5.88
CA THR A 9 18.22 -6.23 4.47
C THR A 9 16.86 -6.89 4.30
N TYR A 10 16.67 -8.06 4.92
CA TYR A 10 15.41 -8.79 4.87
C TYR A 10 14.27 -8.03 5.55
N GLY A 11 14.51 -7.41 6.71
CA GLY A 11 13.52 -6.55 7.37
C GLY A 11 13.11 -5.34 6.52
N THR A 12 14.08 -4.75 5.82
CA THR A 12 13.82 -3.63 4.88
C THR A 12 13.01 -4.09 3.66
N PHE A 13 13.36 -5.27 3.10
CA PHE A 13 12.61 -5.89 2.02
C PHE A 13 11.16 -6.16 2.44
N LEU A 14 10.94 -6.77 3.61
CA LEU A 14 9.61 -7.04 4.13
C LEU A 14 8.78 -5.76 4.27
N ALA A 15 9.35 -4.69 4.84
CA ALA A 15 8.66 -3.42 4.98
C ALA A 15 8.27 -2.83 3.60
N LEU A 16 9.20 -2.84 2.64
CA LEU A 16 8.95 -2.39 1.27
C LEU A 16 7.85 -3.19 0.58
N THR A 17 7.89 -4.52 0.68
CA THR A 17 6.86 -5.38 0.09
C THR A 17 5.50 -5.15 0.75
N LYS A 18 5.46 -5.05 2.08
CA LYS A 18 4.25 -4.76 2.88
C LYS A 18 3.58 -3.46 2.45
N TYR A 19 4.29 -2.34 2.53
CA TYR A 19 3.72 -1.02 2.21
C TYR A 19 3.56 -0.81 0.70
N GLY A 20 4.43 -1.41 -0.11
CA GLY A 20 4.34 -1.38 -1.57
C GLY A 20 3.07 -2.08 -2.08
N ALA A 21 2.76 -3.27 -1.56
CA ALA A 21 1.55 -4.00 -1.94
C ALA A 21 0.27 -3.23 -1.59
N ILE A 22 0.20 -2.62 -0.40
CA ILE A 22 -0.93 -1.76 0.02
C ILE A 22 -1.08 -0.57 -0.94
N THR A 23 0.03 0.07 -1.29
CA THR A 23 0.03 1.23 -2.21
C THR A 23 -0.50 0.84 -3.59
N CYS A 24 -0.06 -0.28 -4.16
CA CYS A 24 -0.57 -0.78 -5.43
C CYS A 24 -2.08 -1.05 -5.39
N ALA A 25 -2.55 -1.72 -4.33
CA ALA A 25 -3.98 -2.02 -4.15
C ALA A 25 -4.81 -0.74 -4.00
N ALA A 26 -4.32 0.25 -3.24
CA ALA A 26 -4.99 1.52 -3.04
C ALA A 26 -5.13 2.33 -4.33
N ILE A 27 -4.09 2.36 -5.17
CA ILE A 27 -4.13 3.06 -6.46
C ILE A 27 -5.15 2.38 -7.38
N MET A 28 -5.14 1.05 -7.49
CA MET A 28 -6.09 0.33 -8.33
C MET A 28 -7.54 0.55 -7.87
N ALA A 29 -7.80 0.46 -6.57
CA ALA A 29 -9.14 0.67 -6.00
C ALA A 29 -9.61 2.13 -6.18
N GLY A 30 -8.72 3.10 -5.95
CA GLY A 30 -9.02 4.52 -6.14
C GLY A 30 -9.32 4.86 -7.60
N MET A 31 -8.55 4.33 -8.55
CA MET A 31 -8.79 4.52 -9.99
C MET A 31 -10.10 3.88 -10.43
N ALA A 32 -10.41 2.66 -9.96
CA ALA A 32 -11.67 2.01 -10.27
C ALA A 32 -12.87 2.83 -9.76
N PHE A 33 -12.85 3.25 -8.49
CA PHE A 33 -13.94 4.04 -7.93
C PHE A 33 -14.07 5.42 -8.59
N GLY A 34 -12.93 6.07 -8.85
CA GLY A 34 -12.90 7.38 -9.50
C GLY A 34 -13.42 7.33 -10.94
N PHE A 35 -13.18 6.25 -11.68
CA PHE A 35 -13.68 6.12 -13.06
C PHE A 35 -15.17 5.76 -13.11
N PHE A 36 -15.64 4.86 -12.25
CA PHE A 36 -17.00 4.31 -12.35
C PHE A 36 -18.07 5.04 -11.52
N VAL A 37 -17.69 5.78 -10.46
CA VAL A 37 -18.67 6.32 -9.50
C VAL A 37 -18.60 7.84 -9.32
N GLY A 38 -17.42 8.43 -9.02
CA GLY A 38 -17.37 9.80 -8.47
C GLY A 38 -16.24 10.72 -8.93
N GLY A 39 -15.47 10.33 -9.95
CA GLY A 39 -14.38 11.14 -10.49
C GLY A 39 -13.09 11.11 -9.66
N TRP A 40 -12.11 11.92 -10.05
CA TRP A 40 -10.76 11.91 -9.48
C TRP A 40 -10.74 12.10 -7.95
N PHE A 41 -11.50 13.07 -7.44
CA PHE A 41 -11.45 13.44 -6.02
C PHE A 41 -12.01 12.33 -5.12
N SER A 42 -13.10 11.67 -5.52
CA SER A 42 -13.63 10.55 -4.74
C SER A 42 -12.72 9.32 -4.82
N GLY A 43 -12.07 9.10 -5.97
CA GLY A 43 -11.04 8.06 -6.12
C GLY A 43 -9.84 8.26 -5.19
N LEU A 44 -9.40 9.51 -5.02
CA LEU A 44 -8.33 9.87 -4.09
C LEU A 44 -8.71 9.57 -2.63
N ILE A 45 -9.95 9.90 -2.23
CA ILE A 45 -10.45 9.57 -0.89
C ILE A 45 -10.44 8.05 -0.67
N VAL A 46 -10.94 7.27 -1.63
CA VAL A 46 -10.94 5.80 -1.55
C VAL A 46 -9.51 5.26 -1.45
N ALA A 47 -8.57 5.76 -2.24
CA ALA A 47 -7.17 5.35 -2.16
C ALA A 47 -6.58 5.59 -0.77
N ILE A 48 -6.82 6.76 -0.17
CA ILE A 48 -6.37 7.07 1.21
C ILE A 48 -7.02 6.11 2.22
N LEU A 49 -8.32 5.85 2.11
CA LEU A 49 -9.01 4.92 3.01
C LEU A 49 -8.45 3.51 2.92
N VAL A 50 -8.11 3.03 1.72
CA VAL A 50 -7.48 1.71 1.52
C VAL A 50 -6.07 1.67 2.11
N ILE A 51 -5.29 2.75 1.98
CA ILE A 51 -3.97 2.85 2.64
C ILE A 51 -4.12 2.78 4.15
N VAL A 52 -5.02 3.57 4.74
CA VAL A 52 -5.26 3.57 6.18
C VAL A 52 -5.71 2.20 6.67
N ALA A 53 -6.66 1.56 5.97
CA ALA A 53 -7.10 0.21 6.29
C ALA A 53 -5.95 -0.81 6.21
N GLY A 54 -5.13 -0.75 5.15
CA GLY A 54 -3.98 -1.63 4.96
C GLY A 54 -2.93 -1.49 6.07
N VAL A 55 -2.66 -0.27 6.53
CA VAL A 55 -1.72 -0.01 7.64
C VAL A 55 -2.27 -0.48 8.99
N LEU A 56 -3.58 -0.43 9.21
CA LEU A 56 -4.19 -0.88 10.46
C LEU A 56 -4.28 -2.41 10.58
N ILE A 57 -4.45 -3.12 9.47
CA ILE A 57 -4.67 -4.58 9.45
C ILE A 57 -3.34 -5.35 9.54
N LEU A 58 -2.25 -4.77 9.03
CA LEU A 58 -0.98 -5.45 8.80
C LEU A 58 0.11 -4.99 9.77
#